data_AF-A0A1Q5XTQ4-F1
#
_entry.id   AF-A0A1Q5XTQ4-F1
#
_cell.length_a   1.000
_cell.length_b   1.000
_cell.length_c   1.000
_cell.angle_alpha   90.00
_cell.angle_beta   90.00
_cell.angle_gamma   90.00
#
_symmetry.space_group_name_H-M   'P 1'
#
loop_
_entity.id
_entity.type
_entity.pdbx_description
1 polymer ?
#
loop_
_entity_poly.entity_id
_entity_poly.type
_entity_poly.pdbx_seq_one_letter_code
_entity_poly.pdbx_strand_id
1 'polypeptide(L)'
;MSLEEKETVKSQIELYKDIRPLIQFGEFFRILSPFEGNEAAWAFVSDDQSEAVLAFFRVLSQPAERVPILKCKGLNPVYLYRHHETDKVYGGDELMYAGLTLPKIDLFILHANR
;
A
#
# COMPACT_ATOMS: atom_id res chain seq x y z
N MET A 1 -9.90 -22.15 -15.79
CA MET A 1 -9.59 -21.80 -14.40
C MET A 1 -9.45 -23.05 -13.57
N SER A 2 -8.26 -23.28 -13.01
CA SER A 2 -8.02 -24.31 -12.01
C SER A 2 -8.80 -24.02 -10.72
N LEU A 3 -8.88 -24.99 -9.81
CA LEU A 3 -9.50 -24.79 -8.49
C LEU A 3 -8.71 -23.76 -7.67
N GLU A 4 -7.38 -23.80 -7.75
CA GLU A 4 -6.47 -22.84 -7.11
C GLU A 4 -6.70 -21.41 -7.61
N GLU A 5 -6.81 -21.22 -8.93
CA GLU A 5 -7.11 -19.90 -9.50
C GLU A 5 -8.46 -19.35 -9.02
N LYS A 6 -9.46 -20.22 -8.81
CA LYS A 6 -10.78 -19.81 -8.30
C LYS A 6 -10.72 -19.36 -6.84
N GLU A 7 -9.99 -20.07 -5.99
CA GLU A 7 -9.80 -19.67 -4.59
C GLU A 7 -9.04 -18.34 -4.50
N THR A 8 -7.99 -18.15 -5.30
CA THR A 8 -7.26 -16.87 -5.36
C THR A 8 -8.17 -15.71 -5.76
N VAL A 9 -8.99 -15.88 -6.79
CA VAL A 9 -9.95 -14.84 -7.22
C VAL A 9 -10.97 -14.54 -6.12
N LYS A 10 -11.43 -15.55 -5.38
CA LYS A 10 -12.36 -15.35 -4.26
C LYS A 10 -11.74 -14.48 -3.17
N SER A 11 -10.51 -14.79 -2.75
CA SER A 11 -9.78 -13.98 -1.75
C SER A 11 -9.55 -12.54 -2.24
N GLN A 12 -9.22 -12.34 -3.51
CA GLN A 12 -9.06 -11.00 -4.10
C GLN A 12 -10.38 -10.20 -4.10
N ILE A 13 -11.51 -10.86 -4.36
CA ILE A 13 -12.84 -10.22 -4.30
C ILE A 13 -13.18 -9.81 -2.87
N GLU A 14 -12.89 -10.67 -1.89
CA GLU A 14 -13.10 -10.37 -0.47
C GLU A 14 -12.24 -9.19 -0.03
N LEU A 15 -10.95 -9.21 -0.36
CA LEU A 15 -10.03 -8.10 -0.09
C LEU A 15 -10.51 -6.79 -0.72
N TYR A 16 -10.88 -6.83 -2.00
CA TYR A 16 -11.37 -5.63 -2.68
C TYR A 16 -12.64 -5.08 -2.03
N LYS A 17 -13.56 -5.94 -1.57
CA LYS A 17 -14.79 -5.49 -0.89
C LYS A 17 -14.47 -4.77 0.42
N ASP A 18 -13.46 -5.24 1.15
CA ASP A 18 -13.00 -4.64 2.40
C ASP A 18 -12.44 -3.24 2.17
N ILE A 19 -11.50 -3.10 1.23
CA ILE A 19 -10.86 -1.80 0.93
C ILE A 19 -11.65 -0.90 -0.04
N ARG A 20 -12.79 -1.37 -0.57
CA ARG A 20 -13.57 -0.65 -1.60
C ARG A 20 -13.90 0.78 -1.23
N PRO A 21 -14.39 1.09 -0.01
CA PRO A 21 -14.75 2.47 0.34
C PRO A 21 -13.55 3.40 0.21
N LEU A 22 -12.38 2.94 0.66
CA LEU A 22 -11.14 3.70 0.60
C LEU A 22 -10.64 3.89 -0.84
N ILE A 23 -10.70 2.85 -1.68
CA ILE A 23 -10.31 2.95 -3.10
C ILE A 23 -11.24 3.88 -3.88
N GLN A 24 -12.53 3.88 -3.59
CA GLN A 24 -13.53 4.64 -4.35
C GLN A 24 -13.68 6.10 -3.90
N PHE A 25 -13.55 6.35 -2.59
CA PHE A 25 -13.90 7.65 -2.00
C PHE A 25 -12.74 8.29 -1.21
N GLY A 26 -11.67 7.55 -0.93
CA GLY A 26 -10.50 8.08 -0.25
C GLY A 26 -9.72 9.09 -1.10
N GLU A 27 -8.91 9.89 -0.43
CA GLU A 27 -8.04 10.85 -1.07
C GLU A 27 -6.90 10.13 -1.80
N PHE A 28 -6.75 10.42 -3.09
CA PHE A 28 -5.80 9.75 -3.98
C PHE A 28 -4.47 10.52 -4.09
N PHE A 29 -3.38 9.88 -3.70
CA PHE A 29 -2.04 10.43 -3.77
C PHE A 29 -1.16 9.67 -4.77
N ARG A 30 -0.60 10.38 -5.75
CA ARG A 30 0.47 9.85 -6.61
C ARG A 30 1.81 9.94 -5.86
N ILE A 31 2.48 8.79 -5.71
CA ILE A 31 3.78 8.70 -5.05
C ILE A 31 4.88 8.60 -6.10
N LEU A 32 4.80 7.62 -7.00
CA LEU A 32 5.72 7.42 -8.12
C LEU A 32 4.96 7.44 -9.45
N SER A 33 5.49 8.16 -10.44
CA SER A 33 4.89 8.27 -11.77
C SER A 33 5.38 7.12 -12.68
N PRO A 34 4.46 6.36 -13.31
CA PRO A 34 4.85 5.34 -14.30
C PRO A 34 5.52 5.94 -15.55
N PHE A 35 5.46 7.25 -15.73
CA PHE A 35 6.06 7.96 -16.88
C PHE A 35 7.50 8.41 -16.62
N GLU A 36 7.97 8.30 -15.38
CA GLU A 36 9.30 8.77 -14.96
C GLU A 36 10.27 7.61 -14.68
N GLY A 37 9.79 6.35 -14.75
CA GLY A 37 10.62 5.19 -14.47
C GLY A 37 9.89 3.86 -14.60
N ASN A 38 10.53 2.81 -14.08
CA ASN A 38 10.05 1.42 -14.10
C ASN A 38 9.08 1.08 -12.96
N GLU A 39 8.80 2.05 -12.08
CA GLU A 39 8.00 1.89 -10.87
C GLU A 39 6.83 2.87 -10.87
N ALA A 40 5.71 2.44 -10.33
CA ALA A 40 4.55 3.27 -10.09
C ALA A 40 4.01 2.99 -8.70
N ALA A 41 3.57 4.04 -8.02
CA ALA A 41 3.00 3.88 -6.69
C ALA A 41 1.99 4.97 -6.38
N TRP A 42 0.94 4.57 -5.70
CA TRP A 42 -0.10 5.46 -5.23
C TRP A 42 -0.67 5.00 -3.89
N ALA A 43 -1.26 5.94 -3.17
CA ALA A 43 -1.95 5.69 -1.93
C ALA A 43 -3.39 6.23 -1.99
N PHE A 44 -4.27 5.56 -1.27
CA PHE A 44 -5.63 5.99 -0.97
C PHE A 44 -5.71 6.15 0.55
N VAL A 45 -6.14 7.32 1.03
CA VAL A 45 -6.19 7.63 2.46
C VAL A 45 -7.61 8.06 2.84
N SER A 46 -8.11 7.59 3.98
CA SER A 46 -9.44 7.98 4.47
C SER A 46 -9.47 9.47 4.84
N ASP A 47 -10.65 10.09 4.82
CA ASP A 47 -10.82 11.52 5.15
C ASP A 47 -10.27 11.88 6.54
N ASP A 48 -10.40 10.94 7.50
CA ASP A 48 -9.89 11.10 8.87
C ASP A 48 -8.45 10.59 9.06
N GLN A 49 -7.82 10.14 7.97
CA GLN A 49 -6.45 9.60 7.89
C GLN A 49 -6.22 8.36 8.76
N SER A 50 -7.27 7.70 9.23
CA SER A 50 -7.17 6.49 10.06
C SER A 50 -6.83 5.23 9.26
N GLU A 51 -7.11 5.21 7.95
CA GLU A 51 -6.85 4.05 7.09
C GLU A 51 -6.12 4.47 5.81
N ALA A 52 -5.22 3.60 5.34
CA ALA A 52 -4.53 3.82 4.09
C ALA A 52 -4.25 2.50 3.34
N VAL A 53 -4.42 2.55 2.02
CA VAL A 53 -4.03 1.47 1.10
C VAL A 53 -2.93 1.98 0.19
N LEU A 54 -1.81 1.28 0.17
CA LEU A 54 -0.69 1.57 -0.71
C LEU A 54 -0.57 0.48 -1.77
N ALA A 55 -0.48 0.90 -3.02
CA ALA A 55 -0.20 0.01 -4.12
C ALA A 55 1.11 0.42 -4.81
N PHE A 56 1.98 -0.55 -5.00
CA PHE A 56 3.26 -0.42 -5.66
C PHE A 56 3.34 -1.39 -6.82
N PHE A 57 3.85 -0.92 -7.96
CA PHE A 57 3.97 -1.68 -9.18
C PHE A 57 5.39 -1.51 -9.73
N ARG A 58 5.94 -2.60 -10.24
CA ARG A 58 7.19 -2.61 -11.00
C ARG A 58 6.94 -3.31 -12.33
N VAL A 59 7.27 -2.64 -13.43
CA VAL A 59 6.98 -3.15 -14.78
C VAL A 59 7.97 -4.25 -15.18
N LEU A 60 9.26 -3.99 -14.99
CA LEU A 60 10.34 -4.92 -15.32
C LEU A 60 11.10 -5.33 -14.06
N SER A 61 11.33 -6.63 -13.86
CA SER A 61 12.27 -7.10 -12.85
C SER A 61 13.71 -6.78 -13.26
N GLN A 62 14.53 -6.22 -12.37
CA GLN A 62 15.95 -5.96 -12.63
C GLN A 62 16.86 -6.83 -11.75
N PRO A 63 17.97 -7.36 -12.30
CA PRO A 63 18.95 -8.10 -11.50
C PRO A 63 19.71 -7.16 -10.56
N ALA A 64 20.02 -7.65 -9.35
CA ALA A 64 20.76 -6.90 -8.32
C ALA A 64 20.16 -5.50 -8.00
N GLU A 65 18.84 -5.37 -8.15
CA GLU A 65 18.15 -4.11 -7.91
C GLU A 65 18.17 -3.74 -6.43
N ARG A 66 18.26 -2.44 -6.14
CA ARG A 66 18.18 -1.94 -4.77
C ARG A 66 16.78 -2.22 -4.19
N VAL A 67 16.70 -2.42 -2.88
CA VAL A 67 15.42 -2.50 -2.18
C VAL A 67 14.77 -1.11 -2.19
N PRO A 68 13.58 -0.93 -2.78
CA PRO A 68 12.93 0.37 -2.85
C PRO A 68 12.39 0.76 -1.46
N ILE A 69 12.45 2.06 -1.18
CA ILE A 69 11.86 2.68 0.01
C ILE A 69 10.75 3.60 -0.48
N LEU A 70 9.51 3.29 -0.12
CA LEU A 70 8.34 4.05 -0.54
C LEU A 70 7.90 5.00 0.56
N LYS A 71 7.96 6.30 0.30
CA LYS A 71 7.49 7.33 1.23
C LYS A 71 6.01 7.60 1.03
N CYS A 72 5.24 7.39 2.08
CA CYS A 72 3.78 7.58 2.06
C CYS A 72 3.42 9.07 1.98
N LYS A 73 2.22 9.37 1.49
CA LYS A 73 1.65 10.73 1.44
C LYS A 73 0.24 10.70 2.03
N GLY A 74 -0.18 11.83 2.61
CA GLY A 74 -1.54 12.02 3.12
C GLY A 74 -1.82 11.41 4.51
N LEU A 75 -0.83 10.76 5.13
CA LEU A 75 -1.00 10.19 6.47
C LEU A 75 -0.94 11.26 7.57
N ASN A 76 -1.48 10.90 8.74
CA ASN A 76 -1.36 11.71 9.94
C ASN A 76 -0.02 11.40 10.65
N PRO A 77 0.88 12.37 10.83
CA PRO A 77 2.20 12.12 11.43
C PRO A 77 2.15 11.69 12.90
N VAL A 78 1.03 11.92 13.60
CA VAL A 78 0.86 11.60 15.02
C VAL A 78 0.25 10.20 15.22
N TYR A 79 -0.34 9.60 14.19
CA TYR A 79 -1.01 8.31 14.31
C TYR A 79 -0.03 7.14 14.20
N LEU A 80 -0.42 6.01 14.80
CA LEU A 80 0.27 4.73 14.67
C LEU A 80 -0.52 3.82 13.73
N TYR A 81 0.11 3.40 12.64
CA TYR A 81 -0.48 2.56 11.60
C TYR A 81 0.01 1.12 11.71
N ARG A 82 -0.92 0.17 11.74
CA ARG A 82 -0.70 -1.27 11.79
C ARG A 82 -0.84 -1.87 10.40
N HIS A 83 0.14 -2.63 9.96
CA HIS A 83 0.07 -3.42 8.75
C HIS A 83 -0.89 -4.60 8.88
N HIS A 84 -1.86 -4.68 7.98
CA HIS A 84 -2.95 -5.66 8.01
C HIS A 84 -2.46 -7.11 8.03
N GLU A 85 -1.43 -7.45 7.24
CA GLU A 85 -0.98 -8.85 7.14
C GLU A 85 0.12 -9.22 8.13
N THR A 86 0.91 -8.24 8.60
CA THR A 86 2.11 -8.52 9.42
C THR A 86 1.99 -8.05 10.86
N ASP A 87 0.89 -7.37 11.20
CA ASP A 87 0.62 -6.73 12.49
C ASP A 87 1.68 -5.72 12.95
N LYS A 88 2.67 -5.40 12.11
CA LYS A 88 3.71 -4.42 12.42
C LYS A 88 3.11 -3.03 12.52
N VAL A 89 3.52 -2.29 13.55
CA VAL A 89 3.06 -0.92 13.80
C VAL A 89 4.16 0.07 13.44
N TYR A 90 3.79 1.15 12.75
CA TYR A 90 4.65 2.20 12.26
C TYR A 90 4.09 3.57 12.63
N GLY A 91 4.97 4.55 12.86
CA GLY A 91 4.56 5.95 12.99
C GLY A 91 4.11 6.52 11.65
N GLY A 92 3.07 7.36 11.63
CA GLY A 92 2.69 8.07 10.40
C GLY A 92 3.80 8.96 9.87
N ASP A 93 4.56 9.58 10.77
CA ASP A 93 5.77 10.33 10.45
C ASP A 93 6.88 9.44 9.88
N GLU A 94 7.11 8.26 10.47
CA GLU A 94 8.04 7.25 9.97
C GLU A 94 7.67 6.85 8.53
N LEU A 95 6.40 6.51 8.29
CA LEU A 95 5.88 6.12 6.98
C LEU A 95 6.03 7.22 5.92
N MET A 96 5.91 8.49 6.32
CA MET A 96 6.03 9.64 5.42
C MET A 96 7.49 10.04 5.15
N TYR A 97 8.35 10.03 6.17
CA TYR A 97 9.69 10.60 6.08
C TYR A 97 10.79 9.55 5.90
N ALA A 98 10.72 8.44 6.64
CA ALA A 98 11.63 7.30 6.49
C ALA A 98 11.16 6.39 5.35
N GLY A 99 9.86 6.11 5.27
CA GLY A 99 9.22 5.28 4.26
C GLY A 99 9.20 3.79 4.60
N LEU A 100 8.43 3.03 3.82
CA LEU A 100 8.34 1.57 3.91
C LEU A 100 9.37 0.91 3.00
N THR A 101 10.17 0.04 3.57
CA THR A 101 11.02 -0.89 2.81
C THR A 101 10.12 -1.96 2.20
N LEU A 102 9.94 -1.93 0.89
CA LEU A 102 9.11 -2.93 0.22
C LEU A 102 9.96 -4.18 -0.06
N PRO A 103 9.59 -5.35 0.49
CA PRO A 103 10.09 -6.63 -0.01
C PRO A 103 9.65 -6.83 -1.47
N LYS A 104 10.17 -7.88 -2.11
CA LYS A 104 9.83 -8.23 -3.50
C LYS A 104 8.31 -8.44 -3.65
N ILE A 105 7.62 -7.39 -4.12
CA ILE A 105 6.21 -7.32 -4.56
C ILE A 105 5.21 -7.84 -3.51
N ASP A 106 4.72 -6.95 -2.64
CA ASP A 106 3.60 -7.20 -1.73
C ASP A 106 2.61 -6.00 -1.76
N LEU A 107 1.33 -6.25 -1.43
CA LEU A 107 0.29 -5.22 -1.29
C LEU A 107 0.18 -4.83 0.19
N PHE A 108 0.29 -3.52 0.50
CA PHE A 108 0.33 -3.04 1.88
C PHE A 108 -0.97 -2.33 2.27
N ILE A 109 -1.67 -2.86 3.27
CA ILE A 109 -2.88 -2.28 3.86
C ILE A 109 -2.56 -1.87 5.29
N LEU A 110 -2.85 -0.63 5.68
CA LEU A 110 -2.48 -0.04 6.98
C LEU A 110 -3.73 0.45 7.73
N HIS A 111 -3.88 0.07 9.01
CA HIS A 111 -4.96 0.47 9.90
C HIS A 111 -4.42 1.22 11.12
N ALA A 112 -4.91 2.43 11.43
CA ALA A 112 -4.45 3.13 12.63
C ALA A 112 -4.99 2.48 13.92
N ASN A 113 -4.12 2.25 14.91
CA ASN A 113 -4.58 1.92 16.26
C ASN A 113 -4.74 3.22 17.06
N ARG A 114 -5.90 3.39 17.70
CA ARG A 114 -6.11 4.39 18.75
C ARG A 114 -5.65 3.87 20.10
#